data_AF-A0A966HXV9-F1
#
_entry.id   AF-A0A966HXV9-F1
#
_cell.length_a   1.000
_cell.length_b   1.000
_cell.length_c   1.000
_cell.angle_alpha   90.00
_cell.angle_beta   90.00
_cell.angle_gamma   90.00
#
_symmetry.space_group_name_H-M   'P 1'
#
loop_
_entity.id
_entity.type
_entity.pdbx_description
1 polymer ?
#
loop_
_entity_poly.entity_id
_entity_poly.type
_entity_poly.pdbx_seq_one_letter_code
_entity_poly.pdbx_strand_id
1 'polypeptide(L)'
;MKPANPHILGNHPTEGGTDFALWAPAADAVELCLFDHRGDHSEQWLETRFSLAHRDGPIWHGYLAGIRPGQRYGYRVYGPWRPEQGWRFNPAKVLIDPYAHLLDGELTYSPEIFGHQSIDAVGNGDVNIR
;
A
#
# COMPACT_ATOMS: atom_id res chain seq x y z
N MET A 1 -15.02 6.74 -1.13
CA MET A 1 -14.04 7.71 -0.57
C MET A 1 -14.32 9.11 -1.09
N LYS A 2 -14.03 10.15 -0.29
CA LYS A 2 -14.10 11.56 -0.72
C LYS A 2 -12.72 12.03 -1.19
N PRO A 3 -12.60 13.16 -1.92
CA PRO A 3 -11.30 13.78 -2.18
C PRO A 3 -10.61 14.20 -0.87
N ALA A 4 -9.30 14.02 -0.79
CA ALA A 4 -8.43 14.54 0.28
C ALA A 4 -7.57 15.71 -0.23
N ASN A 5 -6.83 16.39 0.65
CA ASN A 5 -5.83 17.38 0.23
C ASN A 5 -4.61 16.68 -0.43
N PRO A 6 -4.33 16.88 -1.74
CA PRO A 6 -3.22 16.24 -2.42
C PRO A 6 -1.85 16.86 -2.07
N HIS A 7 -1.80 18.01 -1.40
CA HIS A 7 -0.55 18.73 -1.14
C HIS A 7 0.21 18.25 0.10
N ILE A 8 -0.37 17.35 0.89
CA ILE A 8 0.26 16.81 2.10
C ILE A 8 0.28 15.28 1.99
N LEU A 9 1.47 14.72 1.76
CA LEU A 9 1.68 13.30 1.46
C LEU A 9 1.68 12.43 2.72
N GLY A 10 1.21 11.19 2.59
CA GLY A 10 1.04 10.26 3.70
C GLY A 10 -0.36 10.32 4.30
N ASN A 11 -0.46 9.89 5.56
CA ASN A 11 -1.72 9.83 6.30
C ASN A 11 -1.89 11.02 7.27
N HIS A 12 -3.00 11.73 7.16
CA HIS A 12 -3.34 12.88 8.01
C HIS A 12 -4.69 12.67 8.69
N PRO A 13 -4.69 12.25 9.96
CA PRO A 13 -5.91 12.17 10.76
C PRO A 13 -6.58 13.53 10.90
N THR A 14 -7.90 13.54 10.77
CA THR A 14 -8.78 14.70 10.95
C THR A 14 -9.79 14.39 12.07
N GLU A 15 -10.68 15.34 12.36
CA GLU A 15 -11.76 15.12 13.34
C GLU A 15 -12.73 13.99 12.94
N GLY A 16 -12.90 13.69 11.65
CA GLY A 16 -13.91 12.71 11.18
C GLY A 16 -13.37 11.42 10.54
N GLY A 17 -12.07 11.34 10.28
CA GLY A 17 -11.46 10.29 9.46
C GLY A 17 -10.01 10.62 9.14
N THR A 18 -9.46 10.03 8.08
CA THR A 18 -8.06 10.24 7.67
C THR A 18 -7.98 10.57 6.19
N ASP A 19 -7.21 11.59 5.87
CA ASP A 19 -6.74 11.89 4.51
C ASP A 19 -5.52 11.01 4.20
N PHE A 20 -5.49 10.43 3.01
CA PHE A 20 -4.36 9.67 2.47
C PHE A 20 -3.94 10.29 1.14
N ALA A 21 -2.63 10.45 0.94
CA ALA A 21 -2.06 10.92 -0.32
C ALA A 21 -0.74 10.20 -0.63
N LEU A 22 -0.65 9.58 -1.81
CA LEU A 22 0.48 8.81 -2.28
C LEU A 22 0.99 9.34 -3.62
N TRP A 23 2.26 9.68 -3.68
CA TRP A 23 2.94 9.97 -4.94
C TRP A 23 3.18 8.66 -5.71
N ALA A 24 2.51 8.48 -6.84
CA ALA A 24 2.65 7.30 -7.71
C ALA A 24 2.34 7.68 -9.18
N PRO A 25 3.21 8.45 -9.86
CA PRO A 25 2.93 9.05 -11.16
C PRO A 25 2.64 8.04 -12.27
N ALA A 26 3.28 6.88 -12.21
CA ALA A 26 3.20 5.84 -13.24
C ALA A 26 2.29 4.67 -12.86
N ALA A 27 1.56 4.78 -11.74
CA ALA A 27 0.56 3.80 -11.39
C ALA A 27 -0.66 3.93 -12.29
N ASP A 28 -1.29 2.80 -12.60
CA ASP A 28 -2.58 2.72 -13.28
C ASP A 28 -3.73 2.80 -12.28
N ALA A 29 -3.52 2.33 -11.04
CA ALA A 29 -4.45 2.44 -9.92
C ALA A 29 -3.71 2.29 -8.58
N VAL A 30 -4.30 2.83 -7.51
CA VAL A 30 -3.84 2.62 -6.13
C VAL A 30 -5.03 2.18 -5.28
N GLU A 31 -4.82 1.13 -4.48
CA GLU A 31 -5.74 0.73 -3.42
C GLU A 31 -5.09 1.00 -2.06
N LEU A 32 -5.84 1.65 -1.17
CA LEU A 32 -5.60 1.69 0.26
C LEU A 32 -6.10 0.37 0.87
N CYS A 33 -5.23 -0.31 1.59
CA CYS A 33 -5.52 -1.58 2.26
C CYS A 33 -5.54 -1.33 3.76
N LEU A 34 -6.67 -1.59 4.43
CA LEU A 34 -6.79 -1.57 5.89
C LEU A 34 -6.73 -3.00 6.43
N PHE A 35 -6.05 -3.17 7.57
CA PHE A 35 -5.88 -4.46 8.22
C PHE A 35 -6.47 -4.46 9.62
N ASP A 36 -7.41 -5.36 9.85
CA ASP A 36 -8.06 -5.58 11.14
C ASP A 36 -7.89 -7.05 11.57
N HIS A 37 -7.95 -7.34 12.87
CA HIS A 37 -7.95 -8.73 13.35
C HIS A 37 -9.31 -9.37 13.13
N ARG A 38 -9.34 -10.63 12.68
CA ARG A 38 -10.58 -11.44 12.70
C ARG A 38 -10.87 -11.91 14.13
N GLY A 39 -11.52 -11.09 14.94
CA GLY A 39 -11.89 -11.47 16.33
C GLY A 39 -10.71 -11.42 17.31
N ASP A 40 -10.99 -11.65 18.60
CA ASP A 40 -10.06 -11.32 19.70
C ASP A 40 -8.84 -12.25 19.82
N HIS A 41 -8.79 -13.36 19.09
CA HIS A 41 -7.75 -14.38 19.23
C HIS A 41 -7.25 -15.02 17.92
N SER A 42 -7.45 -14.40 16.76
CA SER A 42 -6.88 -14.94 15.50
C SER A 42 -5.62 -14.19 15.06
N GLU A 43 -4.59 -14.96 14.66
CA GLU A 43 -3.40 -14.47 13.95
C GLU A 43 -3.68 -14.13 12.48
N GLN A 44 -4.96 -14.07 12.08
CA GLN A 44 -5.37 -13.81 10.70
C GLN A 44 -5.87 -12.37 10.55
N TRP A 45 -5.18 -11.64 9.68
CA TRP A 45 -5.57 -10.31 9.26
C TRP A 45 -6.73 -10.38 8.26
N LEU A 46 -7.73 -9.53 8.45
CA LEU A 46 -8.74 -9.21 7.45
C LEU A 46 -8.29 -7.96 6.70
N GLU A 47 -8.05 -8.11 5.40
CA GLU A 47 -7.76 -6.99 4.51
C GLU A 47 -9.06 -6.41 3.92
N THR A 48 -9.30 -5.12 4.12
CA THR A 48 -10.33 -4.35 3.41
C THR A 48 -9.68 -3.35 2.48
N ARG A 49 -10.07 -3.34 1.20
CA ARG A 49 -9.43 -2.51 0.17
C ARG A 49 -10.35 -1.39 -0.31
N PHE A 50 -9.80 -0.21 -0.47
CA PHE A 50 -10.48 0.98 -0.98
C PHE A 50 -9.67 1.59 -2.11
N SER A 51 -10.28 1.76 -3.29
CA SER A 51 -9.63 2.46 -4.39
C SER A 51 -9.40 3.94 -4.04
N LEU A 52 -8.16 4.42 -4.21
CA LEU A 52 -7.85 5.85 -4.23
C LEU A 52 -8.36 6.44 -5.56
N ALA A 53 -9.64 6.80 -5.60
CA ALA A 53 -10.30 7.19 -6.85
C ALA A 53 -9.96 8.61 -7.33
N HIS A 54 -9.29 9.43 -6.52
CA HIS A 54 -8.95 10.82 -6.86
C HIS A 54 -7.46 10.94 -7.15
N ARG A 55 -7.12 11.75 -8.15
CA ARG A 55 -5.75 11.96 -8.61
C ARG A 55 -5.53 13.39 -9.09
N ASP A 56 -4.54 14.05 -8.51
CA ASP A 56 -4.04 15.36 -8.92
C ASP A 56 -2.58 15.22 -9.38
N GLY A 57 -2.36 15.27 -10.70
CA GLY A 57 -1.04 15.07 -11.30
C GLY A 57 -0.43 13.70 -10.93
N PRO A 58 0.70 13.65 -10.20
CA PRO A 58 1.33 12.40 -9.81
C PRO A 58 0.80 11.82 -8.49
N ILE A 59 -0.15 12.50 -7.82
CA ILE A 59 -0.58 12.18 -6.45
C ILE A 59 -1.96 11.54 -6.49
N TRP A 60 -2.05 10.32 -5.95
CA TRP A 60 -3.29 9.59 -5.69
C TRP A 60 -3.75 9.91 -4.28
N HIS A 61 -5.02 10.23 -4.08
CA HIS A 61 -5.46 10.73 -2.78
C HIS A 61 -6.91 10.37 -2.47
N GLY A 62 -7.24 10.50 -1.19
CA GLY A 62 -8.48 9.98 -0.68
C GLY A 62 -8.72 10.22 0.79
N TYR A 63 -9.94 10.68 1.11
CA TYR A 63 -10.43 10.75 2.48
C TYR A 63 -11.32 9.54 2.78
N LEU A 64 -11.01 8.86 3.89
CA LEU A 64 -11.81 7.77 4.44
C LEU A 64 -12.30 8.12 5.84
N ALA A 65 -13.64 8.21 5.98
CA ALA A 65 -14.29 8.53 7.24
C ALA A 65 -14.14 7.40 8.27
N GLY A 66 -14.12 7.76 9.55
CA GLY A 66 -14.07 6.80 10.67
C GLY A 66 -12.70 6.23 10.97
N ILE A 67 -11.71 6.43 10.10
CA ILE A 67 -10.32 5.99 10.35
C ILE A 67 -9.66 6.89 11.38
N ARG A 68 -8.98 6.28 12.36
CA ARG A 68 -8.35 6.95 13.49
C ARG A 68 -6.87 6.55 13.63
N PRO A 69 -6.06 7.35 14.36
CA PRO A 69 -4.71 6.94 14.72
C PRO A 69 -4.69 5.53 15.34
N GLY A 70 -3.73 4.70 14.92
CA GLY A 70 -3.64 3.29 15.31
C GLY A 70 -4.19 2.30 14.28
N GLN A 71 -4.90 2.76 13.25
CA GLN A 71 -5.30 1.89 12.13
C GLN A 71 -4.07 1.39 11.35
N ARG A 72 -3.96 0.08 11.18
CA ARG A 72 -2.96 -0.53 10.30
C ARG A 72 -3.40 -0.43 8.86
N TYR A 73 -2.48 0.01 8.00
CA TYR A 73 -2.75 0.15 6.58
C TYR A 73 -1.49 -0.08 5.72
N GLY A 74 -1.71 -0.24 4.43
CA GLY A 74 -0.69 -0.24 3.38
C GLY A 74 -1.32 0.07 2.02
N TYR A 75 -0.56 -0.08 0.94
CA TYR A 75 -1.06 0.13 -0.42
C TYR A 75 -0.83 -1.07 -1.33
N ARG A 76 -1.73 -1.28 -2.27
CA ARG A 76 -1.49 -2.07 -3.48
C ARG A 76 -1.47 -1.15 -4.67
N VAL A 77 -0.36 -1.14 -5.40
CA VAL A 77 -0.15 -0.23 -6.53
C VAL A 77 -0.12 -1.03 -7.82
N TYR A 78 -1.03 -0.67 -8.72
CA TYR A 78 -1.21 -1.30 -10.02
C TYR A 78 -0.43 -0.51 -11.07
N GLY A 79 0.08 -1.21 -12.07
CA GLY A 79 0.84 -0.61 -13.15
C GLY A 79 1.51 -1.68 -14.01
N PRO A 80 2.35 -1.26 -14.98
CA PRO A 80 3.05 -2.19 -15.86
C PRO A 80 4.09 -3.05 -15.13
N TRP A 81 4.13 -4.34 -15.46
CA TRP A 81 5.27 -5.21 -15.17
C TRP A 81 6.11 -5.35 -16.44
N ARG A 82 7.20 -4.59 -16.51
CA ARG A 82 8.21 -4.61 -17.58
C ARG A 82 9.60 -4.47 -16.94
N PRO A 83 10.10 -5.54 -16.28
CA PRO A 83 11.35 -5.52 -15.51
C PRO A 83 12.57 -5.05 -16.30
N GLU A 84 12.62 -5.35 -17.60
CA GLU A 84 13.66 -4.94 -18.54
C GLU A 84 13.71 -3.43 -18.77
N GLN A 85 12.61 -2.73 -18.49
CA GLN A 85 12.48 -1.28 -18.53
C GLN A 85 12.42 -0.65 -17.12
N GLY A 86 12.61 -1.46 -16.07
CA GLY A 86 12.54 -1.02 -14.67
C GLY A 86 11.13 -0.91 -14.09
N TRP A 87 10.07 -1.17 -14.86
CA TRP A 87 8.69 -1.14 -14.37
C TRP A 87 8.37 -2.42 -13.59
N ARG A 88 8.17 -2.30 -12.28
CA ARG A 88 8.02 -3.44 -11.36
C ARG A 88 6.73 -3.38 -10.52
N PHE A 89 5.64 -2.92 -11.10
CA PHE A 89 4.36 -2.88 -10.39
C PHE A 89 3.83 -4.30 -10.12
N ASN A 90 3.60 -4.60 -8.85
CA ASN A 90 3.08 -5.90 -8.41
C ASN A 90 2.01 -5.71 -7.32
N PRO A 91 0.72 -5.53 -7.67
CA PRO A 91 -0.36 -5.40 -6.69
C PRO A 91 -0.62 -6.64 -5.83
N ALA A 92 0.10 -7.76 -6.03
CA ALA A 92 0.03 -8.91 -5.12
C ALA A 92 0.83 -8.64 -3.84
N LYS A 93 1.76 -7.68 -3.88
CA LYS A 93 2.55 -7.24 -2.73
C LYS A 93 1.87 -6.05 -2.07
N VAL A 94 1.77 -6.09 -0.75
CA VAL A 94 1.37 -4.93 0.06
C VAL A 94 2.61 -4.07 0.25
N LEU A 95 2.48 -2.78 -0.04
CA LEU A 95 3.53 -1.79 0.09
C LEU A 95 3.28 -0.94 1.34
N ILE A 96 4.38 -0.55 1.97
CA ILE A 96 4.38 0.42 3.07
C ILE A 96 4.20 1.82 2.50
N ASP A 97 3.50 2.70 3.22
CA ASP A 97 3.45 4.12 2.88
C ASP A 97 4.86 4.73 3.06
N PRO A 98 5.48 5.31 2.01
CA PRO A 98 6.79 5.96 2.13
C PRO A 98 6.79 7.17 3.09
N TYR A 99 5.60 7.67 3.46
CA TYR A 99 5.38 8.76 4.40
C TYR A 99 4.81 8.27 5.75
N ALA A 100 4.81 6.97 6.03
CA ALA A 100 4.35 6.43 7.31
C ALA A 100 5.12 7.03 8.48
N HIS A 101 4.41 7.47 9.52
CA HIS A 101 5.03 7.97 10.76
C HIS A 101 5.46 6.84 11.72
N LEU A 102 4.87 5.66 11.58
CA LEU A 102 5.15 4.49 12.41
C LEU A 102 4.94 3.21 11.58
N LEU A 103 5.85 2.25 11.74
CA LEU A 103 5.70 0.89 11.22
C LEU A 103 5.37 -0.04 12.37
N ASP A 104 4.48 -1.01 12.11
CA ASP A 104 4.10 -2.03 13.08
C ASP A 104 4.49 -3.42 12.56
N GLY A 105 5.10 -4.23 13.44
CA GLY A 105 5.67 -5.53 13.12
C GLY A 105 7.15 -5.50 12.74
N GLU A 106 7.73 -6.69 12.62
CA GLU A 106 9.11 -6.91 12.19
C GLU A 106 9.14 -7.47 10.75
N LEU A 107 10.15 -7.07 9.97
CA LEU A 107 10.34 -7.63 8.63
C LEU A 107 10.97 -9.02 8.73
N THR A 108 10.18 -10.03 8.41
CA THR A 108 10.67 -11.39 8.20
C THR A 108 11.06 -11.57 6.74
N TYR A 109 12.34 -11.88 6.49
CA TYR A 109 12.82 -12.15 5.15
C TYR A 109 12.32 -13.51 4.65
N SER A 110 11.58 -13.50 3.55
CA SER A 110 11.06 -14.69 2.89
C SER A 110 10.93 -14.45 1.38
N PRO A 111 10.81 -15.48 0.53
CA PRO A 111 10.66 -15.30 -0.91
C PRO A 111 9.50 -14.37 -1.30
N GLU A 112 8.43 -14.33 -0.50
CA GLU A 112 7.20 -13.60 -0.78
C GLU A 112 7.36 -12.08 -0.70
N ILE A 113 8.36 -11.55 0.02
CA ILE A 113 8.57 -10.10 0.14
C ILE A 113 9.13 -9.47 -1.14
N PHE A 114 9.71 -10.28 -2.02
CA PHE A 114 10.29 -9.82 -3.27
C PHE A 114 9.19 -9.58 -4.31
N GLY A 115 9.36 -8.54 -5.13
CA GLY A 115 8.42 -8.18 -6.19
C GLY A 115 8.41 -9.16 -7.36
N HIS A 116 9.42 -10.02 -7.47
CA HIS A 116 9.57 -11.06 -8.48
C HIS A 116 9.48 -12.47 -7.86
N GLN A 117 9.50 -13.50 -8.70
CA GLN A 117 9.58 -14.88 -8.26
C GLN A 117 10.94 -15.17 -7.60
N SER A 118 11.00 -15.02 -6.28
CA SER A 118 12.14 -15.46 -5.48
C SER A 118 12.00 -16.93 -5.09
N ILE A 119 13.14 -17.61 -4.94
CA ILE A 119 13.25 -18.98 -4.43
C ILE A 119 13.88 -19.02 -3.03
N ASP A 120 14.32 -17.88 -2.50
CA ASP A 120 14.91 -17.78 -1.16
C ASP A 120 14.65 -16.41 -0.49
N ALA A 121 15.18 -16.26 0.72
CA ALA A 121 15.01 -15.08 1.56
C ALA A 121 15.97 -13.92 1.22
N VAL A 122 16.89 -14.10 0.28
CA VAL A 122 17.85 -13.07 -0.13
C VAL A 122 17.58 -12.52 -1.54
N GLY A 123 16.61 -13.09 -2.25
CA GLY A 123 16.05 -12.55 -3.49
C GLY A 123 16.52 -13.26 -4.76
N ASN A 124 17.19 -14.43 -4.65
CA ASN A 124 17.54 -15.21 -5.83
C ASN A 124 16.28 -15.76 -6.49
N GLY A 125 16.25 -15.80 -7.82
CA GLY A 125 15.10 -16.28 -8.59
C GLY A 125 14.99 -15.61 -9.95
N ASP A 126 13.83 -15.72 -10.60
CA ASP A 126 13.59 -15.09 -11.89
C ASP A 126 13.05 -13.67 -11.70
N VAL A 127 13.90 -12.68 -11.96
CA VAL A 127 13.59 -11.25 -11.81
C VAL A 127 12.58 -10.71 -12.84
N ASN A 128 12.23 -11.52 -13.85
CA ASN A 128 11.30 -11.17 -14.92
C ASN A 128 9.89 -11.73 -14.67
N ILE A 129 9.74 -12.67 -13.73
CA ILE A 129 8.46 -13.26 -13.36
C ILE A 129 7.95 -12.59 -12.09
N ARG A 130 6.65 -12.29 -12.07
CA ARG A 130 5.95 -11.60 -10.99
C ARG A 130 5.53 -12.53 -9.85
#